data_AF-A0A535KXH5-F1
#
_entry.id   AF-A0A535KXH5-F1
#
_cell.length_a   1.000
_cell.length_b   1.000
_cell.length_c   1.000
_cell.angle_alpha   90.00
_cell.angle_beta   90.00
_cell.angle_gamma   90.00
#
_symmetry.space_group_name_H-M   'P 1'
#
loop_
_entity.id
_entity.type
_entity.pdbx_description
1 polymer ?
#
loop_
_entity_poly.entity_id
_entity_poly.type
_entity_poly.pdbx_seq_one_letter_code
_entity_poly.pdbx_strand_id
1 'polypeptide(L)'
;MPIGIRRQARMIALQTLYEYDTAHHSAPEVLQRHAEDRHLQPKVVEYASELVKGVCDHLVDIDAHIQSAAREWPLQQMARIDKNIL
;
A
#
# COMPACT_ATOMS: atom_id res chain seq x y z
N MET A 1 21.82 10.41 -4.10
CA MET A 1 20.94 11.08 -3.12
C MET A 1 20.28 10.02 -2.26
N PRO A 2 20.41 10.06 -0.92
CA PRO A 2 19.66 9.16 -0.06
C PRO A 2 18.16 9.35 -0.28
N ILE A 3 17.39 8.26 -0.22
CA ILE A 3 15.94 8.30 -0.34
C ILE A 3 15.36 9.04 0.88
N GLY A 4 14.47 10.00 0.66
CA GLY A 4 13.80 10.71 1.75
C GLY A 4 12.78 9.83 2.47
N ILE A 5 12.57 10.06 3.78
CA ILE A 5 11.68 9.28 4.65
C ILE A 5 10.30 9.04 4.01
N ARG A 6 9.64 10.09 3.53
CA ARG A 6 8.30 9.97 2.90
C ARG A 6 8.30 9.17 1.61
N ARG A 7 9.39 9.24 0.83
CA ARG A 7 9.51 8.45 -0.41
C ARG A 7 9.70 6.98 -0.07
N GLN A 8 10.56 6.67 0.89
CA GLN A 8 10.77 5.30 1.35
C GLN A 8 9.48 4.71 1.91
N ALA A 9 8.79 5.43 2.78
CA ALA A 9 7.58 4.97 3.43
C ALA A 9 6.46 4.68 2.41
N ARG A 10 6.28 5.52 1.37
CA ARG A 10 5.34 5.22 0.27
C ARG A 10 5.72 3.96 -0.51
N MET A 11 7.01 3.73 -0.76
CA MET A 11 7.47 2.50 -1.42
C MET A 11 7.17 1.26 -0.57
N ILE A 12 7.38 1.33 0.74
CA ILE A 12 7.09 0.24 1.67
C ILE A 12 5.57 0.01 1.78
N ALA A 13 4.78 1.07 1.87
CA ALA A 13 3.32 0.97 1.88
C ALA A 13 2.80 0.29 0.61
N LEU A 14 3.29 0.70 -0.57
CA LEU A 14 2.91 0.09 -1.84
C LEU A 14 3.25 -1.41 -1.88
N GLN A 15 4.45 -1.80 -1.45
CA GLN A 15 4.86 -3.21 -1.40
C GLN A 15 3.99 -4.01 -0.41
N THR A 16 3.68 -3.42 0.74
CA THR A 16 2.82 -4.03 1.76
C THR A 16 1.40 -4.27 1.23
N LEU A 17 0.79 -3.25 0.63
CA LEU A 17 -0.57 -3.31 0.09
C LEU A 17 -0.66 -4.27 -1.10
N TYR A 18 0.38 -4.33 -1.94
CA TYR A 18 0.46 -5.29 -3.02
C TYR A 18 0.46 -6.74 -2.51
N GLU A 19 1.26 -7.07 -1.48
CA GLU A 19 1.26 -8.43 -0.89
C GLU A 19 -0.08 -8.72 -0.19
N TYR A 20 -0.67 -7.76 0.52
CA TYR A 20 -2.01 -7.87 1.08
C TYR A 20 -3.06 -8.19 0.01
N ASP A 21 -3.08 -7.46 -1.12
CA ASP A 21 -4.06 -7.64 -2.18
C ASP A 21 -3.85 -8.96 -2.96
N THR A 22 -2.61 -9.41 -3.13
CA THR A 22 -2.28 -10.58 -3.95
C THR A 22 -2.21 -11.90 -3.19
N ALA A 23 -1.68 -11.89 -1.96
CA ALA A 23 -1.47 -13.08 -1.14
C ALA A 23 -2.41 -13.17 0.06
N HIS A 24 -3.22 -12.12 0.31
CA HIS A 24 -4.17 -12.05 1.42
C HIS A 24 -3.52 -12.20 2.80
N HIS A 25 -2.23 -11.86 2.89
CA HIS A 25 -1.52 -11.77 4.16
C HIS A 25 -1.98 -10.52 4.93
N SER A 26 -1.87 -10.57 6.26
CA SER A 26 -2.17 -9.42 7.13
C SER A 26 -1.25 -8.24 6.83
N ALA A 27 -1.81 -7.09 6.42
CA ALA A 27 -1.01 -5.91 6.08
C ALA A 27 -0.10 -5.43 7.22
N PRO A 28 -0.54 -5.41 8.51
CA PRO A 28 0.35 -5.13 9.64
C PRO A 28 1.53 -6.10 9.75
N GLU A 29 1.32 -7.39 9.52
CA GLU A 29 2.39 -8.40 9.60
C GLU A 29 3.40 -8.26 8.46
N VAL A 30 2.92 -7.99 7.24
CA VAL A 30 3.77 -7.72 6.08
C VAL A 30 4.62 -6.46 6.32
N LEU A 31 4.01 -5.39 6.83
CA LEU A 31 4.72 -4.15 7.14
C LEU A 31 5.80 -4.36 8.20
N GLN A 32 5.47 -5.10 9.27
CA GLN A 32 6.42 -5.43 10.32
C GLN A 32 7.61 -6.23 9.78
N ARG A 33 7.34 -7.23 8.92
CA ARG A 33 8.39 -7.99 8.24
C ARG A 33 9.31 -7.10 7.42
N HIS A 34 8.74 -6.17 6.63
CA HIS A 34 9.54 -5.18 5.90
C HIS A 34 10.38 -4.27 6.80
N ALA A 35 9.85 -3.88 7.97
CA ALA A 35 10.57 -3.07 8.95
C ALA A 35 11.79 -3.80 9.50
N GLU A 36 11.61 -5.07 9.87
CA GLU A 36 12.67 -5.94 10.43
C GLU A 36 13.72 -6.29 9.38
N ASP A 37 13.32 -6.89 8.25
CA ASP A 37 14.24 -7.37 7.21
C ASP A 37 15.17 -6.27 6.69
N ARG A 38 14.63 -5.05 6.56
CA ARG A 38 15.33 -3.91 5.96
C ARG A 38 15.87 -2.92 6.98
N HIS A 39 15.72 -3.20 8.27
CA HIS A 39 16.14 -2.33 9.37
C HIS A 39 15.65 -0.88 9.16
N LEU A 40 14.36 -0.73 8.87
CA LEU A 40 13.78 0.57 8.53
C LEU A 40 13.83 1.53 9.72
N GLN A 41 14.04 2.82 9.44
CA GLN A 41 13.98 3.83 10.47
C GLN A 41 12.55 3.94 11.05
N PRO A 42 12.39 4.19 12.36
CA PRO A 42 11.07 4.28 12.99
C PRO A 42 10.11 5.25 12.28
N LYS A 43 10.61 6.41 11.83
CA LYS A 43 9.81 7.41 11.08
C LYS A 43 9.31 6.91 9.71
N VAL A 44 10.03 5.99 9.08
CA VAL A 44 9.59 5.35 7.83
C VAL A 44 8.45 4.37 8.14
N VAL A 45 8.60 3.58 9.19
CA VAL A 45 7.59 2.60 9.62
C VAL A 45 6.31 3.30 10.08
N GLU A 46 6.42 4.36 10.86
CA GLU A 46 5.29 5.18 11.33
C GLU A 46 4.47 5.71 10.15
N TYR A 47 5.12 6.40 9.22
CA TYR A 47 4.42 6.98 8.06
C TYR A 47 3.88 5.90 7.11
N ALA A 48 4.59 4.77 6.94
CA ALA A 48 4.07 3.65 6.16
C ALA A 48 2.85 3.00 6.82
N SER A 49 2.85 2.89 8.15
CA SER A 49 1.72 2.35 8.94
C SER A 49 0.48 3.22 8.79
N GLU A 50 0.64 4.55 8.85
CA GLU A 50 -0.46 5.50 8.60
C GLU A 50 -1.08 5.31 7.22
N LEU A 51 -0.25 5.18 6.18
CA LEU A 51 -0.72 4.97 4.80
C LEU A 51 -1.43 3.61 4.64
N VAL A 52 -0.81 2.53 5.10
CA VAL A 52 -1.37 1.17 4.99
C VAL A 52 -2.70 1.10 5.74
N LYS A 53 -2.74 1.60 6.97
CA LYS A 53 -3.97 1.64 7.77
C LYS A 53 -5.05 2.47 7.09
N GLY A 54 -4.72 3.68 6.63
CA GLY A 54 -5.68 4.54 5.93
C GLY A 54 -6.27 3.88 4.69
N VAL A 55 -5.45 3.19 3.89
CA VAL A 55 -5.94 2.45 2.73
C VAL A 55 -6.85 1.29 3.16
N CYS A 56 -6.45 0.48 4.15
CA CYS A 56 -7.27 -0.63 4.62
C CYS A 56 -8.62 -0.18 5.22
N ASP A 57 -8.61 0.89 6.02
CA ASP A 57 -9.79 1.44 6.69
C ASP A 57 -10.79 2.05 5.68
N HIS A 58 -10.30 2.51 4.51
CA HIS A 58 -11.11 3.17 3.47
C HIS A 58 -11.17 2.40 2.14
N LEU A 59 -10.79 1.12 2.13
CA LEU A 59 -10.58 0.37 0.88
C LEU A 59 -11.83 0.32 0.00
N VAL A 60 -13.01 0.12 0.60
CA VAL A 60 -14.29 0.06 -0.12
C VAL A 60 -14.61 1.40 -0.79
N ASP A 61 -14.40 2.50 -0.09
CA ASP A 61 -14.66 3.85 -0.62
C ASP A 61 -13.67 4.21 -1.73
N ILE A 62 -12.38 3.88 -1.54
CA ILE A 62 -11.32 4.07 -2.54
C ILE A 62 -11.65 3.27 -3.81
N ASP A 63 -11.97 1.99 -3.68
CA ASP A 63 -12.35 1.13 -4.81
C ASP A 63 -13.59 1.68 -5.53
N ALA A 64 -14.60 2.16 -4.81
CA ALA A 64 -15.77 2.79 -5.40
C ALA A 64 -15.41 4.07 -6.18
N HIS A 65 -14.53 4.90 -5.64
CA HIS A 65 -14.04 6.11 -6.32
C HIS A 65 -13.26 5.76 -7.59
N ILE A 66 -12.32 4.82 -7.53
CA ILE A 66 -11.56 4.35 -8.70
C ILE A 66 -12.52 3.82 -9.77
N GLN A 67 -13.48 2.96 -9.39
CA GLN A 67 -14.43 2.37 -10.32
C GLN A 67 -15.36 3.42 -10.96
N SER A 68 -15.72 4.48 -10.21
CA SER A 68 -16.54 5.57 -10.73
C SER A 68 -15.82 6.42 -11.79
N ALA A 69 -14.50 6.54 -11.66
CA ALA A 69 -13.63 7.26 -12.59
C ALA A 69 -13.24 6.40 -13.81
N ALA A 70 -13.09 5.08 -13.62
CA ALA A 70 -12.70 4.12 -14.64
C ALA A 70 -13.86 3.18 -15.03
N ARG A 71 -14.98 3.74 -15.51
CA ARG A 71 -16.22 2.97 -15.77
C ARG A 71 -16.05 1.84 -16.78
N GLU A 72 -15.22 2.05 -17.80
CA GLU A 72 -14.95 1.07 -18.86
C GLU A 72 -13.85 0.07 -18.50
N TRP A 73 -13.17 0.26 -17.35
CA TRP A 73 -12.08 -0.59 -16.89
C TRP A 73 -12.39 -1.13 -15.49
N PRO A 74 -12.97 -2.33 -15.38
CA PRO A 74 -13.26 -2.95 -14.08
C PRO A 74 -12.01 -3.11 -13.22
N LEU A 75 -12.11 -2.86 -11.92
CA LEU A 75 -11.00 -3.02 -10.98
C LEU A 75 -10.32 -4.38 -11.06
N GLN A 76 -11.08 -5.45 -11.30
CA GLN A 76 -10.54 -6.82 -11.41
C GLN A 76 -9.66 -7.04 -12.66
N GLN A 77 -9.77 -6.16 -13.66
CA GLN A 77 -8.99 -6.21 -14.89
C GLN A 77 -7.76 -5.28 -14.82
N MET A 78 -7.65 -4.43 -13.81
CA MET A 78 -6.46 -3.61 -13.59
C MET A 78 -5.29 -4.49 -13.15
N ALA A 79 -4.09 -4.16 -13.62
CA ALA A 79 -2.89 -4.78 -13.07
C ALA A 79 -2.82 -4.44 -11.58
N ARG A 80 -2.50 -5.44 -10.75
CA ARG A 80 -2.48 -5.31 -9.28
C ARG A 80 -1.60 -4.15 -8.82
N ILE A 81 -0.47 -3.94 -9.50
CA ILE A 81 0.43 -2.83 -9.18
C ILE A 81 -0.20 -1.47 -9.47
N ASP A 82 -0.91 -1.32 -10.59
CA ASP A 82 -1.56 -0.07 -10.97
C ASP A 82 -2.72 0.25 -10.02
N LYS A 83 -3.54 -0.77 -9.67
CA LYS A 83 -4.59 -0.63 -8.66
C LYS A 83 -4.03 -0.13 -7.33
N ASN A 84 -2.92 -0.70 -6.85
CA ASN A 84 -2.33 -0.33 -5.56
C ASN A 84 -1.64 1.06 -5.57
N ILE A 85 -1.38 1.65 -6.75
CA ILE A 85 -0.84 3.01 -6.87
C ILE A 85 -1.96 4.06 -6.80
N LEU A 86 -3.15 3.73 -7.30
CA LEU A 86 -4.34 4.59 -7.33
C LEU A 86 -4.96 4.75 -5.93
#